data_AF-A0A533RP70-F1
#
_entry.id   AF-A0A533RP70-F1
#
_cell.length_a   1.000
_cell.length_b   1.000
_cell.length_c   1.000
_cell.angle_alpha   90.00
_cell.angle_beta   90.00
_cell.angle_gamma   90.00
#
_symmetry.space_group_name_H-M   'P 1'
#
loop_
_entity.id
_entity.type
_entity.pdbx_description
1 polymer ?
#
loop_
_entity_poly.entity_id
_entity_poly.type
_entity_poly.pdbx_seq_one_letter_code
_entity_poly.pdbx_strand_id
1 'polypeptide(L)'
;MEATRSPLRTILTIVMDVLIVIAVAETVRMVVVFFGAFSSQPWGELIKAFTDPVTLPFGIEIIKTPYGGFFDVNAALTVAAALIAEWVLSVVRSRS
;
A
#
# COMPACT_ATOMS: atom_id res chain seq x y z
N MET A 1 34.97 -10.72 11.39
CA MET A 1 34.41 -9.66 12.23
C MET A 1 32.91 -9.65 11.99
N GLU A 2 32.18 -10.29 12.88
CA GLU A 2 30.72 -10.39 12.82
C GLU A 2 30.17 -9.01 13.14
N ALA A 3 29.78 -8.26 12.10
CA ALA A 3 29.17 -6.95 12.27
C ALA A 3 27.84 -7.17 12.98
N THR A 4 27.80 -6.86 14.28
CA THR A 4 26.57 -6.83 15.07
C THR A 4 25.62 -5.85 14.41
N ARG A 5 24.71 -6.38 13.58
CA ARG A 5 23.63 -5.60 12.98
C ARG A 5 22.85 -4.99 14.13
N SER A 6 22.88 -3.67 14.27
CA SER A 6 22.09 -2.97 15.28
C SER A 6 20.64 -3.48 15.17
N PRO A 7 20.04 -4.04 16.23
CA PRO A 7 18.67 -4.56 16.21
C PRO A 7 17.68 -3.53 15.67
N LEU A 8 17.94 -2.24 15.95
CA LEU A 8 17.16 -1.11 15.45
C LEU A 8 17.16 -1.03 13.91
N ARG A 9 18.32 -1.19 13.25
CA ARG A 9 18.41 -1.18 11.78
C ARG A 9 17.62 -2.32 11.14
N THR A 10 17.61 -3.49 11.78
CA THR A 10 16.85 -4.65 11.32
C THR A 10 15.35 -4.39 11.42
N ILE A 11 14.89 -3.87 12.57
CA ILE A 11 13.48 -3.51 12.78
C ILE A 11 13.03 -2.46 11.76
N LEU A 12 13.82 -1.39 11.55
CA LEU A 12 13.51 -0.36 10.56
C LEU A 12 13.38 -0.96 9.16
N THR A 13 14.27 -1.86 8.78
CA THR A 13 14.21 -2.52 7.47
C THR A 13 12.94 -3.36 7.31
N ILE A 14 12.55 -4.14 8.33
CA ILE A 14 11.31 -4.92 8.30
C ILE A 14 10.08 -4.01 8.16
N VAL A 15 10.02 -2.90 8.90
CA VAL A 15 8.91 -1.94 8.80
C VAL A 15 8.85 -1.32 7.41
N MET A 16 9.99 -0.94 6.83
CA MET A 16 10.07 -0.42 5.47
C MET A 16 9.57 -1.44 4.45
N ASP A 17 9.99 -2.71 4.55
CA ASP A 17 9.55 -3.78 3.66
C ASP A 17 8.03 -3.98 3.75
N VAL A 18 7.45 -3.94 4.95
CA VAL A 18 6.00 -4.03 5.15
C VAL A 18 5.28 -2.85 4.49
N LEU A 19 5.80 -1.62 4.62
CA LEU A 19 5.21 -0.45 3.95
C LEU A 19 5.22 -0.60 2.42
N ILE A 20 6.30 -1.15 1.86
CA ILE A 20 6.37 -1.43 0.42
C ILE A 20 5.35 -2.50 0.02
N VAL A 21 5.22 -3.59 0.79
CA VAL A 21 4.21 -4.63 0.52
C VAL A 21 2.80 -4.06 0.54
N ILE A 22 2.48 -3.19 1.51
CA ILE A 22 1.20 -2.49 1.58
C ILE A 22 1.01 -1.61 0.34
N ALA A 23 2.00 -0.81 -0.04
CA ALA A 23 1.92 0.06 -1.23
C ALA A 23 1.68 -0.74 -2.51
N VAL A 24 2.35 -1.89 -2.67
CA VAL A 24 2.14 -2.78 -3.82
C VAL A 24 0.74 -3.39 -3.80
N ALA A 25 0.28 -3.88 -2.65
CA ALA A 25 -1.05 -4.47 -2.50
C ALA A 25 -2.17 -3.46 -2.82
N GLU A 26 -2.06 -2.23 -2.30
CA GLU A 26 -2.98 -1.13 -2.60
C GLU A 26 -2.96 -0.74 -4.08
N THR A 27 -1.80 -0.75 -4.71
CA THR A 27 -1.69 -0.50 -6.15
C THR A 27 -2.43 -1.58 -6.95
N VAL A 28 -2.29 -2.86 -6.57
CA VAL A 28 -3.02 -3.97 -7.19
C VAL A 28 -4.52 -3.81 -6.97
N ARG A 29 -4.97 -3.49 -5.75
CA ARG A 29 -6.37 -3.18 -5.45
C ARG A 29 -6.88 -2.08 -6.36
N MET A 30 -6.16 -0.97 -6.50
CA MET A 30 -6.57 0.13 -7.37
C MET A 30 -6.83 -0.35 -8.80
N VAL A 31 -5.91 -1.13 -9.39
CA VAL A 31 -6.10 -1.67 -10.75
C VAL A 31 -7.35 -2.56 -10.82
N VAL A 32 -7.55 -3.43 -9.84
CA VAL A 32 -8.70 -4.35 -9.79
C VAL A 32 -10.03 -3.59 -9.66
N VAL A 33 -10.09 -2.57 -8.79
CA VAL A 33 -11.30 -1.77 -8.57
C VAL A 33 -11.56 -0.85 -9.77
N PHE A 34 -10.50 -0.34 -10.41
CA PHE A 34 -10.56 0.55 -11.55
C PHE A 34 -11.27 -0.07 -12.76
N PHE A 35 -11.04 -1.37 -13.00
CA PHE A 35 -11.70 -2.13 -14.05
C PHE A 35 -12.87 -2.95 -13.49
N GLY A 36 -14.10 -2.56 -13.82
CA GLY A 36 -15.30 -3.20 -13.30
C GLY A 36 -15.33 -4.72 -13.53
N ALA A 37 -14.82 -5.17 -14.69
CA ALA A 37 -14.75 -6.58 -15.06
C ALA A 37 -13.85 -7.43 -14.15
N PHE A 38 -12.79 -6.85 -13.57
CA PHE A 38 -11.95 -7.54 -12.58
C PHE A 38 -12.57 -7.46 -11.19
N SER A 39 -13.16 -6.32 -10.87
CA SER A 39 -13.78 -6.06 -9.58
C SER A 39 -14.98 -6.97 -9.26
N SER A 40 -15.59 -7.58 -10.28
CA SER A 40 -16.73 -8.51 -10.20
C SER A 40 -16.32 -9.98 -10.14
N GLN A 41 -15.03 -10.30 -10.25
CA GLN A 41 -14.54 -11.67 -10.14
C GLN A 41 -14.29 -12.04 -8.68
N PRO A 42 -14.45 -13.32 -8.28
CA PRO A 42 -14.22 -13.75 -6.90
C PRO A 42 -12.81 -13.43 -6.37
N TRP A 43 -11.79 -13.53 -7.23
CA TRP A 43 -10.41 -13.18 -6.86
C TRP A 43 -10.22 -11.67 -6.68
N GLY A 44 -11.01 -10.84 -7.37
CA GLY A 44 -10.99 -9.40 -7.22
C GLY A 44 -11.59 -8.94 -5.89
N GLU A 45 -12.63 -9.63 -5.41
CA GLU A 45 -13.19 -9.42 -4.08
C GLU A 45 -12.20 -9.81 -2.97
N LEU A 46 -11.46 -10.91 -3.15
CA LEU A 46 -10.40 -11.31 -2.22
C LEU A 46 -9.34 -10.21 -2.08
N ILE A 47 -8.90 -9.62 -3.20
CA ILE A 47 -7.91 -8.53 -3.17
C ILE A 47 -8.44 -7.32 -2.38
N LYS A 48 -9.71 -6.95 -2.56
CA LYS A 48 -10.35 -5.89 -1.77
C LYS A 48 -10.35 -6.24 -0.28
N ALA A 49 -10.81 -7.44 0.08
CA ALA A 49 -10.88 -7.89 1.46
C ALA A 49 -9.51 -7.92 2.17
N PHE A 50 -8.43 -8.27 1.46
CA PHE A 50 -7.08 -8.25 2.01
C PHE A 50 -6.51 -6.84 2.19
N THR A 51 -6.96 -5.87 1.40
CA THR A 51 -6.44 -4.50 1.41
C THR A 51 -7.27 -3.55 2.27
N ASP A 52 -8.57 -3.81 2.44
CA ASP A 52 -9.46 -2.98 3.28
C ASP A 52 -8.89 -2.65 4.68
N PRO A 53 -8.22 -3.58 5.42
CA PRO A 53 -7.67 -3.26 6.74
C PRO A 53 -6.48 -2.30 6.73
N VAL A 54 -5.78 -2.19 5.59
CA VAL A 54 -4.59 -1.34 5.43
C VAL A 54 -4.88 -0.08 4.62
N THR A 55 -6.01 -0.01 3.90
CA THR A 55 -6.49 1.20 3.23
C THR A 55 -6.92 2.24 4.27
N LEU A 56 -6.28 3.41 4.27
CA LEU A 56 -6.60 4.50 5.19
C LEU A 56 -7.87 5.24 4.73
N PRO A 57 -8.90 5.41 5.59
CA PRO A 57 -10.15 6.05 5.22
C PRO A 57 -10.02 7.59 5.29
N PHE A 58 -9.51 8.21 4.24
CA PHE A 58 -9.40 9.68 4.17
C PHE A 58 -10.75 10.39 3.94
N GLY A 59 -11.85 9.63 3.84
CA GLY A 59 -13.20 10.17 3.65
C GLY A 59 -13.46 10.71 2.25
N ILE A 60 -12.60 10.37 1.27
CA ILE A 60 -12.78 10.80 -0.12
C ILE A 60 -13.64 9.78 -0.86
N GLU A 61 -14.63 10.27 -1.59
CA GLU A 61 -15.52 9.43 -2.39
C GLU A 61 -14.77 8.79 -3.57
N ILE A 62 -15.21 7.57 -3.92
CA ILE A 62 -14.72 6.85 -5.09
C ILE A 62 -15.23 7.49 -6.39
N ILE A 63 -14.36 7.58 -7.40
CA ILE A 63 -14.69 8.23 -8.68
C ILE A 63 -15.02 7.17 -9.72
N LYS A 64 -16.18 7.25 -10.38
CA LYS A 64 -16.56 6.28 -11.41
C LYS A 64 -15.64 6.37 -12.63
N THR A 65 -15.15 5.22 -13.11
CA THR A 65 -14.27 5.15 -14.29
C THR A 65 -15.08 4.87 -15.56
N PRO A 66 -14.56 5.23 -16.75
CA PRO A 66 -15.21 4.87 -18.03
C PRO A 66 -15.16 3.35 -18.30
N TYR A 67 -14.41 2.59 -17.51
CA TYR A 67 -14.22 1.14 -17.65
C TYR A 67 -15.18 0.32 -16.77
N GLY A 68 -16.24 0.95 -16.27
CA GLY A 68 -17.27 0.31 -15.46
C GLY A 68 -16.84 0.00 -14.02
N GLY A 69 -15.68 0.47 -13.58
CA GLY A 69 -15.18 0.35 -12.21
C GLY A 69 -15.12 1.69 -11.49
N PHE A 70 -14.27 1.77 -10.46
CA PHE A 70 -14.10 2.95 -9.62
C PHE A 70 -12.61 3.23 -9.36
N PHE A 71 -12.24 4.51 -9.34
CA PHE A 71 -10.96 4.96 -8.86
C PHE A 71 -11.07 5.20 -7.36
N ASP A 72 -10.42 4.34 -6.59
CA ASP A 72 -10.35 4.41 -5.13
C ASP A 72 -9.26 5.42 -4.72
N VAL A 73 -9.69 6.65 -4.41
CA VAL A 73 -8.79 7.74 -4.03
C VAL A 73 -8.13 7.45 -2.67
N ASN A 74 -8.82 6.76 -1.77
CA ASN A 74 -8.28 6.43 -0.45
C ASN A 74 -7.13 5.43 -0.58
N ALA A 75 -7.26 4.43 -1.46
CA ALA A 75 -6.17 3.52 -1.81
C ALA A 75 -4.96 4.30 -2.40
N ALA A 76 -5.21 5.22 -3.33
CA ALA A 76 -4.15 6.04 -3.93
C ALA A 76 -3.38 6.88 -2.90
N LEU A 77 -4.11 7.51 -1.96
CA LEU A 77 -3.50 8.27 -0.87
C LEU A 77 -2.78 7.36 0.13
N THR A 78 -3.28 6.16 0.37
CA THR A 78 -2.63 5.15 1.22
C THR A 78 -1.27 4.75 0.62
N VAL A 79 -1.20 4.51 -0.69
CA VAL A 79 0.08 4.28 -1.39
C VAL A 79 1.03 5.45 -1.20
N ALA A 80 0.57 6.68 -1.45
CA ALA A 80 1.41 7.87 -1.28
C ALA A 80 1.93 8.01 0.16
N ALA A 81 1.06 7.82 1.16
CA ALA A 81 1.43 7.87 2.57
C ALA A 81 2.45 6.78 2.94
N ALA A 82 2.24 5.54 2.48
CA ALA A 82 3.16 4.43 2.72
C ALA A 82 4.56 4.69 2.13
N LEU A 83 4.63 5.21 0.90
CA LEU A 83 5.90 5.55 0.25
C LEU A 83 6.61 6.74 0.91
N ILE A 84 5.87 7.77 1.33
CA ILE A 84 6.45 8.89 2.10
C ILE A 84 7.00 8.40 3.44
N ALA A 85 6.25 7.55 4.15
CA ALA A 85 6.68 6.99 5.41
C ALA A 85 7.93 6.11 5.24
N GLU A 86 7.95 5.24 4.22
CA GLU A 86 9.12 4.42 3.88
C GLU A 86 10.34 5.29 3.60
N TRP A 87 10.17 6.34 2.78
CA TRP A 87 11.26 7.25 2.44
C TRP A 87 11.84 7.94 3.68
N VAL A 88 10.97 8.44 4.58
CA VAL A 88 11.41 9.04 5.86
C VAL A 88 12.19 8.03 6.70
N LEU A 89 11.70 6.80 6.83
CA LEU A 89 12.39 5.74 7.57
C LEU A 89 13.74 5.37 6.92
N SER A 90 13.82 5.40 5.60
CA SER A 90 15.06 5.17 4.84
C SER A 90 16.12 6.23 5.17
N VAL A 91 15.73 7.50 5.22
CA VAL A 91 16.61 8.62 5.60
C VAL A 91 17.07 8.51 7.06
N VAL A 92 16.16 8.12 7.98
CA VAL A 92 16.51 7.89 9.39
C VAL A 92 17.50 6.73 9.51
N ARG A 93 17.24 5.61 8.85
CA ARG A 93 18.11 4.43 8.84
C ARG A 93 19.49 4.73 8.24
N SER A 94 19.58 5.56 7.21
CA SER A 94 20.88 5.90 6.60
C SER A 94 21.77 6.76 7.50
N ARG A 95 21.17 7.48 8.46
CA ARG A 95 21.87 8.34 9.43
C ARG A 95 22.16 7.66 10.77
N SER A 96 21.60 6.48 11.01
CA SER A 96 21.74 5.67 12.23
C SER A 96 22.77 4.56 12.04
#